data_AF-A0A0J7KK34-F1
#
_entry.id   AF-A0A0J7KK34-F1
#
_cell.length_a   1.000
_cell.length_b   1.000
_cell.length_c   1.000
_cell.angle_alpha   90.00
_cell.angle_beta   90.00
_cell.angle_gamma   90.00
#
_symmetry.space_group_name_H-M   'P 1'
#
loop_
_entity.id
_entity.type
_entity.pdbx_description
1 polymer ?
#
loop_
_entity_poly.entity_id
_entity_poly.type
_entity_poly.pdbx_seq_one_letter_code
_entity_poly.pdbx_strand_id
1 'polypeptide(L)'
;MQEAREIQEQLTLLCAAGGFPLKKWVINSEALLEGIPLDHRQQRNPPTWGQEAEHATLGLQWHPLEDVFSFRVSPTRTDRITKKAVLSQTARLFDPLGWLAPVIIKAKILIQQLLQQLDWDEPIASGNEQEWLHIQAELPVLGEIRVPLGCAQEGKLTR
;
A
#
# COMPACT_ATOMS: atom_id res chain seq x y z
N MET A 1 9.48 -17.66 -19.14
CA MET A 1 8.83 -18.75 -18.34
C MET A 1 9.86 -19.73 -17.79
N GLN A 2 10.73 -20.32 -18.61
CA GLN A 2 11.79 -21.23 -18.15
C GLN A 2 12.78 -20.54 -17.18
N GLU A 3 13.32 -19.38 -17.56
CA GLU A 3 14.23 -18.58 -16.72
C GLU A 3 13.61 -18.22 -15.36
N ALA A 4 12.31 -17.89 -15.33
CA ALA A 4 11.60 -17.55 -14.10
C ALA A 4 11.48 -18.75 -13.13
N ARG A 5 11.32 -19.98 -13.66
CA ARG A 5 11.34 -21.21 -12.86
C ARG A 5 12.73 -21.50 -12.32
N GLU A 6 13.76 -21.32 -13.14
CA GLU A 6 15.15 -21.52 -12.72
C GLU A 6 15.54 -20.56 -11.59
N ILE A 7 15.18 -19.27 -11.71
CA ILE A 7 15.40 -18.28 -10.65
C ILE A 7 14.65 -18.65 -9.37
N GLN A 8 13.40 -19.09 -9.49
CA GLN A 8 12.59 -19.53 -8.35
C GLN A 8 13.25 -20.70 -7.60
N GLU A 9 13.71 -21.71 -8.34
CA GLU A 9 14.38 -22.87 -7.76
C GLU A 9 15.69 -22.47 -7.07
N GLN A 10 16.52 -21.66 -7.74
CA GLN A 10 17.77 -21.16 -7.20
C GLN A 10 17.57 -20.36 -5.91
N LEU A 11 16.58 -19.45 -5.88
CA LEU A 11 16.24 -18.67 -4.69
C LEU A 11 15.77 -19.56 -3.55
N THR A 12 14.93 -20.54 -3.84
CA THR A 12 14.41 -21.48 -2.84
C THR A 12 15.55 -22.26 -2.19
N LEU A 13 16.47 -22.79 -3.01
CA LEU A 13 17.63 -23.53 -2.54
C LEU A 13 18.60 -22.65 -1.75
N LEU A 14 18.90 -21.45 -2.24
CA LEU A 14 19.82 -20.51 -1.58
C LEU A 14 19.30 -20.09 -0.20
N CYS A 15 18.03 -19.68 -0.12
CA CYS A 15 17.44 -19.26 1.14
C CYS A 15 17.29 -20.43 2.12
N ALA A 16 16.97 -21.64 1.64
CA ALA A 16 16.96 -22.84 2.47
C ALA A 16 18.36 -23.17 3.02
N ALA A 17 19.42 -23.07 2.20
CA ALA A 17 20.80 -23.25 2.64
C ALA A 17 21.22 -22.21 3.71
N GLY A 18 20.67 -21.00 3.63
CA GLY A 18 20.83 -19.95 4.65
C GLY A 18 20.00 -20.15 5.91
N GLY A 19 19.15 -21.18 5.99
CA GLY A 19 18.24 -21.41 7.13
C GLY A 19 16.95 -20.59 7.10
N PHE A 20 16.64 -19.94 5.97
CA PHE A 20 15.46 -19.10 5.76
C PHE A 20 14.57 -19.66 4.64
N PRO A 21 13.93 -20.83 4.81
CA PRO A 21 13.09 -21.40 3.76
C PRO A 21 11.96 -20.45 3.35
N LEU A 22 11.88 -20.14 2.05
CA LEU A 22 10.88 -19.21 1.51
C LEU A 22 9.48 -19.79 1.62
N LYS A 23 8.55 -18.97 2.13
CA LYS A 23 7.13 -19.28 2.28
C LYS A 23 6.29 -18.09 1.81
N LYS A 24 4.97 -18.32 1.64
CA LYS A 24 3.98 -17.34 1.19
C LYS A 24 4.28 -16.81 -0.22
N TRP A 25 4.59 -17.70 -1.14
CA TRP A 25 4.79 -17.33 -2.53
C TRP A 25 3.51 -16.75 -3.16
N VAL A 26 3.69 -15.64 -3.88
CA VAL A 26 2.67 -14.96 -4.69
C VAL A 26 3.25 -14.72 -6.07
N ILE A 27 2.55 -15.18 -7.10
CA ILE A 27 3.00 -15.09 -8.49
C ILE A 27 1.80 -14.70 -9.37
N ASN A 28 2.05 -13.91 -10.41
CA ASN A 28 1.08 -13.45 -11.40
C ASN A 28 0.79 -14.47 -12.53
N SER A 29 1.34 -15.68 -12.44
CA SER A 29 1.21 -16.76 -13.42
C SER A 29 0.91 -18.09 -12.74
N GLU A 30 -0.23 -18.71 -13.06
CA GLU A 30 -0.64 -19.99 -12.50
C GLU A 30 0.36 -21.12 -12.81
N ALA A 31 0.96 -21.12 -14.01
CA ALA A 31 1.92 -22.14 -14.43
C ALA A 31 3.24 -22.10 -13.62
N LEU A 32 3.59 -20.97 -13.01
CA LEU A 32 4.73 -20.86 -12.08
C LEU A 32 4.33 -21.21 -10.64
N LEU A 33 3.04 -21.09 -10.32
CA LEU A 33 2.49 -21.45 -9.02
C LEU A 33 2.43 -22.98 -8.83
N GLU A 34 2.18 -23.74 -9.91
CA GLU A 34 2.09 -25.21 -9.89
C GLU A 34 3.31 -25.90 -9.27
N GLY A 35 4.51 -25.38 -9.49
CA GLY A 35 5.77 -25.93 -8.95
C GLY A 35 5.97 -25.71 -7.45
N ILE A 36 5.10 -24.93 -6.78
CA ILE A 36 5.24 -24.60 -5.36
C ILE A 36 4.31 -25.47 -4.51
N PRO A 37 4.79 -26.10 -3.43
CA PRO A 37 3.93 -26.79 -2.47
C PRO A 37 2.82 -25.88 -1.91
N LEU A 38 1.60 -26.40 -1.73
CA LEU A 38 0.44 -25.61 -1.30
C LEU A 38 0.65 -24.90 0.04
N ASP A 39 1.39 -25.53 0.96
CA ASP A 39 1.77 -24.99 2.27
C ASP A 39 2.82 -23.87 2.19
N HIS A 40 3.53 -23.77 1.07
CA HIS A 40 4.48 -22.69 0.78
C HIS A 40 3.84 -21.54 0.00
N ARG A 41 2.64 -21.72 -0.58
CA ARG A 41 1.90 -20.66 -1.25
C ARG A 41 1.25 -19.71 -0.23
N GLN A 42 1.04 -18.47 -0.63
CA GLN A 42 0.24 -17.55 0.17
C GLN A 42 -1.21 -18.05 0.21
N GLN A 43 -1.73 -18.29 1.41
CA GLN A 43 -3.15 -18.60 1.58
C GLN A 43 -3.96 -17.36 1.18
N ARG A 44 -4.96 -17.53 0.31
CA ARG A 44 -5.84 -16.44 -0.14
C ARG A 44 -6.60 -15.76 1.00
N ASN A 45 -6.78 -16.46 2.12
CA ASN A 45 -7.38 -15.94 3.35
C ASN A 45 -6.54 -16.37 4.56
N PRO A 46 -5.48 -15.63 4.95
CA PRO A 46 -4.88 -15.82 6.27
C PRO A 46 -5.95 -15.66 7.36
N PRO A 47 -5.87 -16.40 8.49
CA PRO A 47 -6.75 -16.18 9.63
C PRO A 47 -6.59 -14.73 10.09
N THR A 48 -7.60 -13.92 9.82
CA THR A 48 -7.62 -12.48 9.99
C THR A 48 -7.58 -12.09 11.46
N TRP A 49 -6.57 -11.33 11.86
CA TRP A 49 -6.79 -10.35 12.93
C TRP A 49 -7.46 -9.13 12.30
N GLY A 50 -8.81 -9.20 12.20
CA GLY A 50 -9.67 -8.06 11.82
C GLY A 50 -9.79 -7.79 10.31
N GLN A 51 -10.70 -8.52 9.66
CA GLN A 51 -11.41 -8.19 8.40
C GLN A 51 -10.58 -7.92 7.12
N GLU A 52 -10.84 -8.81 6.15
CA GLU A 52 -10.49 -8.72 4.72
C GLU A 52 -9.01 -8.69 4.40
N ALA A 53 -8.48 -9.90 4.26
CA ALA A 53 -7.13 -10.17 3.81
C ALA A 53 -6.95 -9.84 2.32
N GLU A 54 -6.44 -8.65 2.07
CA GLU A 54 -5.60 -8.37 0.91
C GLU A 54 -4.31 -7.77 1.45
N HIS A 55 -3.18 -8.06 0.80
CA HIS A 55 -1.82 -7.80 1.29
C HIS A 55 -1.53 -6.30 1.50
N ALA A 56 -2.06 -5.73 2.57
CA ALA A 56 -1.95 -4.33 2.91
C ALA A 56 -0.66 -4.11 3.70
N THR A 57 0.38 -3.62 3.05
CA THR A 57 1.52 -3.02 3.76
C THR A 57 1.25 -1.54 3.84
N LEU A 58 0.94 -1.02 5.03
CA LEU A 58 0.76 0.42 5.27
C LEU A 58 -0.29 1.08 4.35
N GLY A 59 -1.36 0.35 4.00
CA GLY A 59 -2.43 0.83 3.12
C GLY A 59 -2.20 0.60 1.62
N LEU A 60 -1.08 0.02 1.20
CA LEU A 60 -0.85 -0.41 -0.20
C LEU A 60 -1.28 -1.87 -0.40
N GLN A 61 -2.13 -2.15 -1.38
CA GLN A 61 -2.64 -3.48 -1.72
C GLN A 61 -2.17 -3.90 -3.11
N TRP A 62 -1.50 -5.05 -3.20
CA TRP A 62 -1.13 -5.67 -4.49
C TRP A 62 -2.17 -6.72 -4.92
N HIS A 63 -2.62 -6.61 -6.17
CA HIS A 63 -3.50 -7.56 -6.86
C HIS A 63 -2.66 -8.37 -7.86
N PRO A 64 -2.20 -9.59 -7.50
CA PRO A 64 -1.20 -10.30 -8.28
C PRO A 64 -1.70 -10.79 -9.63
N LEU A 65 -3.00 -11.08 -9.76
CA LEU A 65 -3.58 -11.60 -11.01
C LEU A 65 -3.70 -10.50 -12.09
N GLU A 66 -4.01 -9.29 -11.66
CA GLU A 66 -4.15 -8.12 -12.52
C GLU A 66 -2.85 -7.32 -12.64
N ASP A 67 -1.85 -7.67 -11.83
CA ASP A 67 -0.57 -6.98 -11.69
C ASP A 67 -0.73 -5.47 -11.45
N VAL A 68 -1.64 -5.13 -10.54
CA VAL A 68 -1.97 -3.74 -10.18
C VAL A 68 -1.85 -3.53 -8.68
N PHE A 69 -1.43 -2.33 -8.30
CA PHE A 69 -1.56 -1.81 -6.95
C PHE A 69 -2.81 -0.96 -6.79
N SER A 70 -3.36 -0.97 -5.58
CA SER A 70 -4.44 -0.10 -5.11
C SER A 70 -4.17 0.34 -3.67
N PHE A 71 -4.95 1.29 -3.15
CA PHE A 71 -4.71 1.85 -1.82
C PHE A 71 -5.93 1.71 -0.90
N ARG A 72 -5.76 1.10 0.27
CA ARG A 72 -6.76 1.10 1.34
C ARG A 72 -6.40 2.15 2.38
N VAL A 73 -6.97 3.34 2.21
CA VAL A 73 -6.84 4.42 3.19
C VAL A 73 -8.21 4.66 3.83
N SER A 74 -8.36 4.24 5.08
CA SER A 74 -9.58 4.51 5.84
C SER A 74 -9.44 5.83 6.62
N PRO A 75 -10.35 6.80 6.43
CA PRO A 75 -10.39 8.00 7.26
C PRO A 75 -10.54 7.60 8.74
N THR A 76 -9.74 8.19 9.62
CA THR A 76 -9.92 7.98 11.07
C THR A 76 -10.85 9.07 11.59
N ARG A 77 -12.05 8.68 12.03
CA ARG A 77 -12.93 9.60 12.77
C ARG A 77 -12.29 9.93 14.10
N THR A 78 -12.07 11.22 14.33
CA THR A 78 -11.56 11.75 15.60
C THR A 78 -12.50 12.87 15.99
N ASP A 79 -13.04 12.85 17.20
CA ASP A 79 -14.01 13.86 17.65
C ASP A 79 -13.37 15.25 17.80
N ARG A 80 -12.04 15.32 17.91
CA ARG A 80 -11.25 16.55 17.94
C ARG A 80 -10.04 16.40 17.02
N ILE A 81 -9.89 17.32 16.08
CA ILE A 81 -8.74 17.35 15.17
C ILE A 81 -7.63 18.17 15.82
N THR A 82 -6.56 17.48 16.22
CA THR A 82 -5.36 18.09 16.80
C THR A 82 -4.18 18.02 15.82
N LYS A 83 -3.17 18.86 16.04
CA LYS A 83 -1.92 18.85 15.26
C LYS A 83 -1.24 17.48 15.28
N LYS A 84 -1.19 16.84 16.45
CA LYS A 84 -0.68 15.47 16.62
C LYS A 84 -1.48 14.45 15.82
N ALA A 85 -2.82 14.58 15.82
CA ALA A 85 -3.67 13.70 15.03
C ALA A 85 -3.34 13.85 13.54
N VAL A 86 -3.37 15.07 12.99
CA VAL A 86 -3.07 15.34 11.57
C VAL A 86 -1.73 14.75 11.13
N LEU A 87 -0.68 14.95 11.93
CA LEU A 87 0.65 14.39 11.68
C LEU A 87 0.65 12.86 11.69
N SER A 88 0.04 12.24 12.71
CA SER A 88 -0.07 10.78 12.82
C SER A 88 -0.88 10.18 11.67
N GLN A 89 -1.96 10.83 11.25
CA GLN A 89 -2.76 10.38 10.11
C GLN A 89 -1.97 10.49 8.80
N THR A 90 -1.28 11.61 8.58
CA THR A 90 -0.48 11.83 7.37
C THR A 90 0.66 10.82 7.27
N ALA A 91 1.32 10.49 8.38
CA ALA A 91 2.38 9.49 8.41
C ALA A 91 1.93 8.06 8.04
N ARG A 92 0.63 7.76 8.13
CA ARG A 92 0.06 6.48 7.69
C ARG A 92 -0.10 6.39 6.16
N LEU A 93 -0.02 7.51 5.44
CA LEU A 93 0.00 7.54 3.97
C LEU A 93 1.40 7.19 3.47
N PHE A 94 1.77 5.91 3.59
CA PHE A 94 3.06 5.42 3.12
C PHE A 94 3.09 5.39 1.59
N ASP A 95 4.10 6.04 1.00
CA ASP A 95 4.23 6.17 -0.45
C ASP A 95 5.69 6.00 -0.90
N PRO A 96 6.16 4.75 -1.07
CA PRO A 96 7.55 4.49 -1.46
C PRO A 96 7.84 4.88 -2.91
N LEU A 97 6.82 5.01 -3.76
CA LEU A 97 6.97 5.21 -5.21
C LEU A 97 6.46 6.58 -5.71
N GLY A 98 5.91 7.41 -4.82
CA GLY A 98 5.47 8.77 -5.14
C GLY A 98 4.05 8.87 -5.74
N TRP A 99 3.26 7.80 -5.71
CA TRP A 99 1.92 7.74 -6.31
C TRP A 99 0.88 8.58 -5.57
N LEU A 100 1.07 8.77 -4.26
CA LEU A 100 0.20 9.58 -3.40
C LEU A 100 0.76 10.99 -3.18
N ALA A 101 1.84 11.37 -3.88
CA ALA A 101 2.50 12.65 -3.70
C ALA A 101 1.55 13.86 -3.72
N PRO A 102 0.55 13.99 -4.63
CA PRO A 102 -0.37 15.13 -4.61
C PRO A 102 -1.14 15.27 -3.29
N VAL A 103 -1.62 14.16 -2.73
CA VAL A 103 -2.36 14.16 -1.46
C VAL A 103 -1.43 14.41 -0.27
N ILE A 104 -0.27 13.76 -0.26
CA ILE A 104 0.73 13.93 0.80
C ILE A 104 1.26 15.36 0.82
N ILE A 105 1.44 16.00 -0.34
CA ILE A 105 1.89 17.39 -0.43
C ILE A 105 0.84 18.33 0.15
N LYS A 106 -0.45 18.18 -0.20
CA LYS A 106 -1.55 18.97 0.42
C LYS A 106 -1.53 18.84 1.95
N ALA A 107 -1.43 17.60 2.46
CA ALA A 107 -1.36 17.35 3.90
C ALA A 107 -0.10 17.97 4.55
N LYS A 108 1.06 17.91 3.87
CA LYS A 108 2.30 18.54 4.35
C LYS A 108 2.24 20.06 4.38
N ILE A 109 1.58 20.70 3.41
CA ILE A 109 1.36 22.16 3.42
C ILE A 109 0.52 22.54 4.65
N LEU A 110 -0.56 21.81 4.92
CA LEU A 110 -1.37 22.02 6.12
C LEU A 110 -0.55 21.81 7.40
N ILE A 111 0.26 20.74 7.47
CA ILE A 111 1.16 20.50 8.59
C ILE A 111 2.11 21.68 8.81
N GLN A 112 2.68 22.27 7.75
CA GLN A 112 3.54 23.44 7.88
C GLN A 112 2.82 24.63 8.51
N GLN A 113 1.56 24.89 8.13
CA GLN A 113 0.73 25.93 8.74
C GLN A 113 0.46 25.63 10.21
N LEU A 114 0.14 24.37 10.53
CA LEU A 114 -0.06 23.91 11.90
C LEU A 114 1.22 23.97 12.72
N LEU A 115 2.40 23.82 12.13
CA LEU A 115 3.68 23.91 12.86
C LEU A 115 3.95 25.33 13.40
N GLN A 116 3.44 26.37 12.73
CA GLN A 116 3.57 27.77 13.13
C GLN A 116 2.66 28.18 14.30
N GLN A 117 1.68 27.34 14.67
CA GLN A 117 0.71 27.62 15.73
C GLN A 117 0.56 26.43 16.70
N LEU A 118 0.21 26.74 17.95
CA LEU A 118 -0.38 25.84 18.96
C LEU A 118 0.47 24.65 19.46
N ASP A 119 0.09 24.25 20.68
CA ASP A 119 0.52 23.02 21.35
C ASP A 119 -0.02 21.77 20.66
N TRP A 120 0.63 20.62 20.88
CA TRP A 120 0.41 19.39 20.10
C TRP A 120 -0.98 18.77 20.23
N ASP A 121 -1.60 18.91 21.39
CA ASP A 121 -2.88 18.27 21.74
C ASP A 121 -4.07 19.26 21.72
N GLU A 122 -3.83 20.52 21.34
CA GLU A 122 -4.91 21.50 21.20
C GLU A 122 -5.66 21.35 19.86
N PRO A 123 -6.97 21.66 19.83
CA PRO A 123 -7.74 21.69 18.59
C PRO A 123 -7.16 22.70 17.61
N ILE A 124 -7.11 22.33 16.33
CA ILE A 124 -6.66 23.25 15.29
C ILE A 124 -7.74 24.32 14.99
N ALA A 125 -7.32 25.47 14.46
CA ALA A 125 -8.25 26.54 14.08
C ALA A 125 -9.25 26.07 13.01
N SER A 126 -10.47 26.61 13.05
CA SER A 126 -11.60 26.16 12.20
C SER A 126 -11.30 26.14 10.70
N GLY A 127 -10.50 27.08 10.19
CA GLY A 127 -10.09 27.07 8.78
C GLY A 127 -9.21 25.88 8.41
N ASN A 128 -8.24 25.54 9.28
CA ASN A 128 -7.37 24.37 9.08
C ASN A 128 -8.13 23.06 9.27
N GLU A 129 -9.15 23.05 10.13
CA GLU A 129 -10.03 21.91 10.34
C GLU A 129 -10.83 21.57 9.08
N GLN A 130 -11.40 22.58 8.42
CA GLN A 130 -12.13 22.40 7.16
C GLN A 130 -11.23 21.84 6.05
N GLU A 131 -10.01 22.37 5.92
CA GLU A 131 -9.04 21.87 4.95
C GLU A 131 -8.66 20.41 5.23
N TRP A 132 -8.42 20.06 6.49
CA TRP A 132 -8.14 18.67 6.87
C TRP A 132 -9.29 17.72 6.55
N LEU A 133 -10.53 18.12 6.89
CA LEU A 133 -11.73 17.33 6.61
C LEU A 133 -11.92 17.13 5.10
N HIS A 134 -11.61 18.14 4.29
CA HIS A 134 -11.64 18.02 2.84
C HIS A 134 -10.63 16.99 2.34
N ILE A 135 -9.37 17.04 2.80
CA ILE A 135 -8.34 16.04 2.47
C ILE A 135 -8.83 14.64 2.89
N GLN A 136 -9.37 14.48 4.10
CA GLN A 136 -9.87 13.20 4.60
C GLN A 136 -11.02 12.64 3.77
N ALA A 137 -11.89 13.50 3.24
CA ALA A 137 -13.01 13.09 2.38
C ALA A 137 -12.54 12.58 1.00
N GLU A 138 -11.37 13.03 0.52
CA GLU A 138 -10.77 12.56 -0.73
C GLU A 138 -10.02 11.22 -0.56
N LEU A 139 -9.59 10.86 0.66
CA LEU A 139 -8.80 9.64 0.91
C LEU A 139 -9.45 8.33 0.43
N PRO A 140 -10.78 8.10 0.61
CA PRO A 140 -11.40 6.88 0.11
C PRO A 140 -11.29 6.71 -1.41
N VAL A 141 -11.24 7.81 -2.17
CA VAL A 141 -11.11 7.78 -3.64
C VAL A 141 -9.76 7.19 -4.07
N LEU A 142 -8.74 7.23 -3.21
CA LEU A 142 -7.45 6.59 -3.49
C LEU A 142 -7.56 5.07 -3.68
N GLY A 143 -8.59 4.45 -3.10
CA GLY A 143 -8.87 3.02 -3.31
C GLY A 143 -9.40 2.68 -4.69
N GLU A 144 -9.83 3.67 -5.47
CA GLU A 144 -10.24 3.49 -6.87
C GLU A 144 -9.04 3.56 -7.82
N ILE A 145 -7.91 4.12 -7.37
CA ILE A 145 -6.69 4.19 -8.17
C ILE A 145 -6.18 2.77 -8.41
N ARG A 146 -5.86 2.49 -9.67
CA ARG A 146 -5.17 1.27 -10.10
C ARG A 146 -3.85 1.68 -10.74
N VAL A 147 -2.75 1.26 -10.14
CA VAL A 147 -1.41 1.51 -10.67
C VAL A 147 -0.85 0.20 -11.22
N PRO A 148 -0.72 0.05 -12.55
CA PRO A 148 -0.16 -1.16 -13.13
C PRO A 148 1.34 -1.26 -12.83
N LEU A 149 1.77 -2.44 -12.41
CA LEU A 149 3.16 -2.86 -12.31
C LEU A 149 3.67 -3.21 -13.70
N GLY A 150 3.73 -2.22 -14.59
CA GLY A 150 4.31 -2.44 -15.90
C GLY A 150 5.81 -2.68 -15.80
N CYS A 151 6.27 -3.89 -16.10
CA CYS A 151 7.08 -3.92 -17.31
C CYS A 151 6.09 -3.67 -18.45
N ALA A 152 6.28 -2.60 -19.22
CA ALA A 152 5.50 -2.38 -20.43
C ALA A 152 5.40 -3.71 -21.18
N GLN A 153 4.19 -4.17 -21.46
CA GLN A 153 4.02 -5.19 -22.48
C GLN A 153 4.58 -4.58 -23.76
N GLU A 154 5.81 -4.96 -24.15
CA GLU A 154 6.26 -4.82 -25.53
C GLU A 154 5.22 -5.52 -26.39
N GLY A 155 4.37 -4.73 -27.05
CA GLY A 155 3.41 -5.29 -28.01
C GLY A 155 2.02 -4.69 -28.02
N LYS A 156 1.87 -3.35 -28.04
CA LYS A 156 0.77 -2.70 -28.78
C LYS A 156 1.24 -1.41 -29.46
N LEU A 157 2.22 -1.53 -30.35
CA LEU A 157 2.24 -0.71 -31.56
C LEU A 157 1.32 -1.40 -32.56
N THR A 158 0.05 -0.99 -32.59
CA THR A 158 -0.84 -1.30 -33.72
C THR A 158 -1.23 -0.01 -34.41
N ARG A 159 -0.56 0.17 -35.56
CA ARG A 159 -0.78 1.08 -36.70
C ARG A 159 -0.58 2.58 -36.51
#